data_AF-A0A2M7WSA5-F1
#
_entry.id   AF-A0A2M7WSA5-F1
#
_cell.length_a   1.000
_cell.length_b   1.000
_cell.length_c   1.000
_cell.angle_alpha   90.00
_cell.angle_beta   90.00
_cell.angle_gamma   90.00
#
_symmetry.space_group_name_H-M   'P 1'
#
loop_
_entity.id
_entity.type
_entity.pdbx_description
1 polymer ?
#
loop_
_entity_poly.entity_id
_entity_poly.type
_entity_poly.pdbx_seq_one_letter_code
_entity_poly.pdbx_strand_id
1 'polypeptide(L)'
;MDNGIWKKLIVCEGANCNFNDLVTLAQNLITDLIIISTFLAAIAFAYAGFILLVSGGSESQKTKAKEVFKKVLIGYLWILGAWLLVYTITSVLLDPEYSILGAP
;
A
#
# COMPACT_ATOMS: atom_id res chain seq x y z
N MET A 1 -23.94 -1.56 -3.65
CA MET A 1 -23.40 -0.19 -3.49
C MET A 1 -22.72 -0.18 -2.14
N ASP A 2 -21.41 -0.49 -2.11
CA ASP A 2 -20.58 -0.28 -0.93
C ASP A 2 -19.57 0.81 -1.30
N ASN A 3 -19.51 1.83 -0.45
CA ASN A 3 -19.12 3.17 -0.84
C ASN A 3 -17.63 3.38 -0.55
N GLY A 4 -16.80 2.98 -1.51
CA GLY A 4 -15.76 3.86 -2.05
C GLY A 4 -14.47 4.12 -1.26
N ILE A 5 -14.24 3.61 -0.05
CA ILE A 5 -12.92 3.76 0.62
C ILE A 5 -12.49 2.52 1.41
N TRP A 6 -13.43 1.73 1.93
CA TRP A 6 -13.13 0.55 2.75
C TRP A 6 -13.62 -0.68 2.01
N LYS A 7 -12.70 -1.53 1.54
CA LYS A 7 -13.12 -2.81 0.96
C LYS A 7 -13.78 -3.67 2.05
N LYS A 8 -14.74 -4.49 1.64
CA LYS A 8 -15.53 -5.37 2.52
C LYS A 8 -14.62 -6.21 3.43
N LEU A 9 -14.53 -5.82 4.70
CA LEU A 9 -13.78 -6.55 5.75
C LEU A 9 -14.56 -7.76 6.27
N ILE A 10 -15.84 -7.86 5.93
CA ILE A 10 -16.68 -9.02 6.27
C ILE A 10 -16.80 -9.88 5.00
N VAL A 11 -15.81 -10.75 4.77
CA VAL A 11 -15.74 -11.57 3.55
C VAL A 11 -16.60 -12.84 3.65
N CYS A 12 -16.91 -13.30 4.87
CA CYS A 12 -17.90 -14.36 5.09
C CYS A 12 -18.95 -13.95 6.12
N GLU A 13 -20.16 -14.48 5.95
CA GLU A 13 -21.22 -14.51 6.96
C GLU A 13 -21.83 -15.92 6.95
N GLY A 14 -21.35 -16.83 7.82
CA GLY A 14 -21.85 -18.22 7.90
C GLY A 14 -20.76 -19.28 8.16
N ALA A 15 -21.16 -20.56 8.13
CA ALA A 15 -20.30 -21.72 8.45
C ALA A 15 -19.44 -22.23 7.27
N ASN A 16 -19.59 -21.65 6.07
CA ASN A 16 -18.82 -22.00 4.87
C ASN A 16 -17.84 -20.86 4.55
N CYS A 17 -16.83 -20.63 5.40
CA CYS A 17 -15.68 -19.82 5.00
C CYS A 17 -14.65 -20.71 4.32
N ASN A 18 -14.25 -20.35 3.12
CA ASN A 18 -13.10 -20.98 2.46
C ASN A 18 -11.81 -20.22 2.78
N PHE A 19 -10.66 -20.87 2.57
CA PHE A 19 -9.36 -20.21 2.75
C PHE A 19 -9.20 -19.00 1.83
N ASN A 20 -9.85 -19.02 0.66
CA ASN A 20 -9.94 -17.90 -0.28
C ASN A 20 -10.49 -16.62 0.39
N ASP A 21 -11.55 -16.75 1.19
CA ASP A 21 -12.21 -15.60 1.83
C ASP A 21 -11.29 -14.92 2.87
N LEU A 22 -10.50 -15.73 3.59
CA LEU A 22 -9.50 -15.25 4.55
C LEU A 22 -8.36 -14.49 3.85
N VAL A 23 -7.92 -15.01 2.70
CA VAL A 23 -6.86 -14.37 1.90
C VAL A 23 -7.37 -13.08 1.25
N THR A 24 -8.59 -13.08 0.73
CA THR A 24 -9.26 -11.90 0.17
C THR A 24 -9.47 -10.82 1.24
N LEU A 25 -9.81 -11.21 2.47
CA LEU A 25 -9.88 -10.29 3.61
C LEU A 25 -8.53 -9.62 3.87
N ALA A 26 -7.45 -10.39 3.92
CA ALA A 26 -6.10 -9.83 4.15
C ALA A 26 -5.70 -8.85 3.04
N GLN A 27 -5.95 -9.19 1.77
CA GLN A 27 -5.62 -8.32 0.65
C GLN A 27 -6.42 -7.01 0.67
N ASN A 28 -7.69 -7.08 1.03
CA ASN A 28 -8.57 -5.92 1.17
C ASN A 28 -8.10 -5.01 2.31
N LEU A 29 -7.81 -5.59 3.48
CA LEU A 29 -7.30 -4.85 4.64
C LEU A 29 -5.98 -4.13 4.32
N ILE A 30 -5.02 -4.82 3.70
CA ILE A 30 -3.71 -4.23 3.36
C ILE A 30 -3.88 -3.10 2.34
N THR A 31 -4.75 -3.27 1.35
CA THR A 31 -5.01 -2.23 0.35
C THR A 31 -5.61 -0.98 0.99
N ASP A 32 -6.56 -1.14 1.92
CA ASP A 32 -7.17 -0.02 2.65
C ASP A 32 -6.13 0.71 3.52
N LEU A 33 -5.26 -0.02 4.23
CA LEU A 33 -4.16 0.57 5.02
C LEU A 33 -3.19 1.38 4.14
N ILE A 34 -2.93 0.92 2.91
CA ILE A 34 -1.99 1.58 2.00
C ILE A 34 -2.58 2.83 1.36
N ILE A 35 -3.89 2.89 1.14
CA ILE A 35 -4.55 4.13 0.72
C ILE A 35 -4.27 5.23 1.75
N ILE A 36 -4.46 4.93 3.04
CA ILE A 36 -4.21 5.88 4.15
C ILE A 36 -2.72 6.25 4.22
N SER A 37 -1.83 5.26 4.12
CA SER A 37 -0.38 5.49 4.13
C SER A 37 0.07 6.38 2.96
N THR A 38 -0.51 6.18 1.78
CA THR A 38 -0.19 6.96 0.57
C THR A 38 -0.58 8.43 0.73
N PHE A 39 -1.74 8.72 1.33
CA PHE A 39 -2.11 10.11 1.65
C PHE A 39 -1.11 10.78 2.60
N LEU A 40 -0.68 10.07 3.64
CA LEU A 40 0.31 10.60 4.58
C LEU A 40 1.68 10.80 3.92
N ALA A 41 2.09 9.86 3.06
CA ALA A 41 3.31 9.97 2.27
C ALA A 41 3.25 11.16 1.30
N ALA A 42 2.14 11.38 0.61
CA ALA A 42 1.96 12.51 -0.30
C ALA A 42 2.14 13.86 0.41
N ILE A 43 1.60 14.01 1.63
CA ILE A 43 1.80 15.21 2.44
C ILE A 43 3.27 15.37 2.83
N ALA A 44 3.94 14.29 3.25
CA ALA A 44 5.36 14.33 3.61
C ALA A 44 6.25 14.69 2.40
N PHE A 45 5.93 14.17 1.21
CA PHE A 45 6.61 14.52 -0.04
C PHE A 45 6.36 15.97 -0.44
N ALA A 46 5.13 16.46 -0.32
CA ALA A 46 4.80 17.86 -0.60
C ALA A 46 5.58 18.81 0.32
N TYR A 47 5.65 18.50 1.63
CA TYR A 47 6.41 19.28 2.60
C TYR A 47 7.93 19.26 2.33
N ALA A 48 8.49 18.07 2.06
CA ALA A 48 9.90 17.93 1.71
C ALA A 48 10.25 18.64 0.39
N GLY A 49 9.37 18.56 -0.61
CA GLY A 49 9.50 19.26 -1.89
C GLY A 49 9.44 20.77 -1.72
N PHE A 50 8.54 21.28 -0.87
CA PHE A 50 8.43 22.70 -0.57
C PHE A 50 9.70 23.27 0.08
N ILE A 51 10.26 22.56 1.07
CA ILE A 51 11.55 22.94 1.69
C ILE A 51 12.67 22.96 0.64
N LEU A 52 12.74 21.97 -0.25
CA LEU A 52 13.76 21.90 -1.29
C LEU A 52 13.68 23.11 -2.25
N LEU A 53 12.48 23.55 -2.62
CA LEU A 53 12.24 24.67 -3.53
C LEU A 53 12.54 26.03 -2.89
N VAL A 54 12.16 26.22 -1.62
CA VAL A 54 12.36 27.50 -0.89
C VAL A 54 13.81 27.68 -0.40
N SER A 55 14.62 26.62 -0.37
CA SER A 55 16.03 26.65 0.11
C SER A 55 17.00 27.53 -0.70
N GLY A 56 16.56 28.14 -1.81
CA GLY A 56 16.91 29.49 -2.27
C GLY A 56 18.37 29.95 -2.47
N GLY A 57 19.41 29.16 -2.14
CA GLY A 57 20.80 29.62 -2.29
C GLY A 57 21.82 29.01 -1.34
N SER A 58 21.45 28.30 -0.27
CA SER A 58 22.44 27.68 0.61
C SER A 58 22.75 26.23 0.20
N GLU A 59 24.01 25.97 -0.14
CA GLU A 59 24.51 24.64 -0.59
C GLU A 59 24.32 23.57 0.51
N SER A 60 24.40 24.00 1.77
CA SER A 60 24.09 23.20 2.96
C SER A 60 22.63 22.72 3.00
N GLN A 61 21.66 23.59 2.74
CA GLN A 61 20.25 23.20 2.75
C GLN A 61 19.88 22.36 1.52
N LYS A 62 20.49 22.62 0.35
CA LYS A 62 20.31 21.78 -0.84
C LYS A 62 20.77 20.34 -0.61
N THR A 63 21.91 20.16 0.06
CA THR A 63 22.44 18.82 0.38
C THR A 63 21.54 18.10 1.38
N LYS A 64 21.14 18.78 2.47
CA LYS A 64 20.19 18.21 3.45
C LYS A 64 18.84 17.86 2.83
N ALA A 65 18.29 18.72 1.98
CA ALA A 65 17.00 18.48 1.35
C ALA A 65 17.05 17.30 0.37
N LYS A 66 18.16 17.11 -0.38
CA LYS A 66 18.36 15.91 -1.21
C LYS A 66 18.47 14.63 -0.38
N GLU A 67 19.14 14.67 0.78
CA GLU A 67 19.20 13.50 1.67
C GLU A 67 17.81 13.13 2.21
N VAL A 68 17.05 14.12 2.67
CA VAL A 68 15.68 13.89 3.15
C VAL A 68 14.82 13.35 2.02
N PHE A 69 14.88 13.93 0.82
CA PHE A 69 14.14 13.47 -0.35
C PHE A 69 14.46 12.01 -0.71
N LYS A 70 15.74 11.62 -0.71
CA LYS A 70 16.15 10.24 -0.95
C LYS A 70 15.61 9.28 0.12
N LYS A 71 15.63 9.67 1.40
CA LYS A 71 15.09 8.85 2.50
C LYS A 71 13.58 8.62 2.36
N VAL A 72 12.81 9.66 2.04
CA VAL A 72 11.36 9.52 1.85
C VAL A 72 11.05 8.70 0.59
N LEU A 73 11.79 8.91 -0.49
CA LEU A 73 11.64 8.14 -1.74
C LEU A 73 11.88 6.65 -1.52
N ILE A 74 12.95 6.29 -0.80
CA ILE A 74 13.24 4.88 -0.49
C ILE A 74 12.13 4.27 0.38
N GLY A 75 11.62 5.01 1.38
CA GLY A 75 10.55 4.54 2.26
C GLY A 75 9.24 4.28 1.49
N TYR A 76 8.89 5.16 0.56
CA TYR A 76 7.70 4.97 -0.27
C TYR A 76 7.81 3.79 -1.23
N LEU A 77 8.99 3.62 -1.86
CA LEU A 77 9.26 2.44 -2.70
C LEU A 77 9.15 1.13 -1.91
N TRP A 78 9.60 1.12 -0.65
CA TRP A 78 9.45 -0.05 0.23
C TRP A 78 7.99 -0.39 0.54
N ILE A 79 7.16 0.61 0.83
CA ILE A 79 5.72 0.43 1.10
C ILE A 79 5.02 -0.12 -0.15
N LEU A 80 5.29 0.47 -1.32
CA LEU A 80 4.74 -0.02 -2.59
C LEU A 80 5.24 -1.43 -2.93
N GLY A 81 6.51 -1.74 -2.67
CA GLY A 81 7.08 -3.06 -2.88
C GLY A 81 6.41 -4.13 -2.01
N ALA A 82 6.18 -3.83 -0.73
CA ALA A 82 5.50 -4.74 0.19
C ALA A 82 4.05 -5.01 -0.26
N TRP A 83 3.32 -3.98 -0.67
CA TRP A 83 1.97 -4.13 -1.23
C TRP A 83 1.96 -5.03 -2.46
N LEU A 84 2.84 -4.74 -3.42
CA LEU A 84 2.91 -5.44 -4.68
C LEU A 84 3.24 -6.91 -4.48
N LEU A 85 4.15 -7.23 -3.56
CA LEU A 85 4.50 -8.61 -3.22
C LEU A 85 3.30 -9.37 -2.66
N VAL A 86 2.60 -8.83 -1.66
CA VAL A 86 1.43 -9.48 -1.09
C VAL A 86 0.34 -9.63 -2.15
N TYR A 87 0.07 -8.59 -2.93
CA TYR A 87 -0.91 -8.63 -4.00
C TYR A 87 -0.58 -9.71 -5.03
N THR A 88 0.69 -9.85 -5.40
CA THR A 88 1.15 -10.86 -6.37
C THR A 88 1.00 -12.27 -5.82
N ILE A 89 1.45 -12.53 -4.59
CA ILE A 89 1.33 -13.86 -3.98
C ILE A 89 -0.14 -14.25 -3.84
N THR A 90 -0.97 -13.33 -3.38
CA THR A 90 -2.40 -13.57 -3.21
C THR A 90 -3.12 -13.77 -4.55
N SER A 91 -2.84 -12.95 -5.57
CA SER A 91 -3.46 -13.11 -6.89
C SER A 91 -3.10 -14.43 -7.56
N VAL A 92 -1.84 -14.87 -7.39
CA VAL A 92 -1.42 -16.21 -7.81
C VAL A 92 -2.16 -17.27 -6.99
N LEU A 93 -2.09 -17.26 -5.66
CA LEU A 93 -2.74 -18.30 -4.85
C LEU A 93 -4.27 -18.41 -5.01
N LEU A 94 -4.94 -17.34 -5.44
CA LEU A 94 -6.39 -17.26 -5.59
C LEU A 94 -6.90 -17.57 -7.00
N ASP A 95 -6.01 -17.80 -7.95
CA ASP A 95 -6.39 -18.00 -9.34
C ASP A 95 -7.17 -19.34 -9.48
N PRO A 96 -8.33 -19.34 -10.17
CA PRO A 96 -9.19 -20.52 -10.29
C PRO A 96 -8.55 -21.69 -11.05
N GLU A 97 -7.50 -21.46 -11.83
CA GLU A 97 -6.88 -22.48 -12.69
C GLU A 97 -5.89 -23.40 -11.93
N TYR A 98 -5.48 -23.02 -10.72
CA TYR A 98 -4.50 -23.74 -9.89
C TYR A 98 -4.81 -23.72 -8.39
N SER A 99 -6.07 -23.41 -8.02
CA SER A 99 -6.57 -23.52 -6.64
C SER A 99 -6.64 -24.99 -6.19
N ILE A 100 -5.55 -25.47 -5.61
CA ILE A 100 -5.43 -26.85 -5.09
C ILE A 100 -6.19 -27.05 -3.78
N LEU A 101 -6.62 -25.97 -3.12
CA LEU A 101 -7.32 -25.97 -1.83
C LEU A 101 -8.53 -25.02 -1.84
N GLY A 102 -9.60 -25.44 -2.51
CA GLY A 102 -10.96 -24.99 -2.18
C GLY A 102 -11.63 -24.10 -3.21
N ALA A 103 -12.23 -24.77 -4.20
CA ALA A 103 -13.47 -24.36 -4.87
C ALA A 103 -14.59 -24.08 -3.84
N PRO A 104 -15.60 -23.27 -4.19
CA PRO A 104 -16.69 -23.73 -5.06
C PRO A 104 -16.59 -23.28 -6.51
#